data_AF-A0A2V6YSI6-F1
#
_entry.id   AF-A0A2V6YSI6-F1
#
_cell.length_a   1.000
_cell.length_b   1.000
_cell.length_c   1.000
_cell.angle_alpha   90.00
_cell.angle_beta   90.00
_cell.angle_gamma   90.00
#
_symmetry.space_group_name_H-M   'P 1'
#
loop_
_entity.id
_entity.type
_entity.pdbx_description
1 polymer ?
#
loop_
_entity_poly.entity_id
_entity_poly.type
_entity_poly.pdbx_seq_one_letter_code
_entity_poly.pdbx_strand_id
1 'polypeptide(L)'
;MLDQRGRLLVAALGFTGCSLPSYDRALHALRSWLDSWAGIGRVAVSMARQGYDLQLTRYDEKGWRATFYTTGTEHSPTSATGTGWERTPWRATQRAAWEALKKA
;
A
#
# COMPACT_ATOMS: atom_id res chain seq x y z
N MET A 1 28.26 23.87 -1.26
CA MET A 1 28.99 22.79 -0.58
C MET A 1 28.05 22.20 0.45
N LEU A 2 27.57 20.96 0.27
CA LEU A 2 26.55 20.38 1.17
C LEU A 2 27.16 20.16 2.57
N ASP A 3 26.39 20.52 3.60
CA ASP A 3 26.75 20.27 4.99
C ASP A 3 26.79 18.76 5.29
N GLN A 4 27.19 18.39 6.50
CA GLN A 4 27.35 16.97 6.87
C GLN A 4 26.04 16.19 6.77
N ARG A 5 24.91 16.82 7.06
CA ARG A 5 23.57 16.22 6.94
C ARG A 5 23.15 16.06 5.48
N GLY A 6 23.46 17.03 4.62
CA GLY A 6 23.23 16.95 3.19
C GLY A 6 24.06 15.84 2.52
N ARG A 7 25.32 15.67 2.94
CA ARG A 7 26.17 14.56 2.47
C ARG A 7 25.65 13.19 2.92
N LEU A 8 25.11 13.08 4.13
CA LEU A 8 24.47 11.85 4.63
C LEU A 8 23.20 11.51 3.85
N LEU A 9 22.38 12.51 3.51
CA LEU A 9 21.14 12.31 2.76
C LEU A 9 21.43 11.86 1.32
N VAL A 10 22.45 12.43 0.68
CA VAL A 10 22.93 12.02 -0.65
C VAL A 10 23.48 10.59 -0.62
N ALA A 11 24.24 10.22 0.43
CA ALA A 11 24.73 8.85 0.60
C ALA A 11 23.60 7.83 0.81
N ALA A 12 22.58 8.17 1.61
CA ALA A 12 21.41 7.30 1.83
C ALA A 12 20.58 7.09 0.56
N LEU A 13 20.39 8.15 -0.24
CA LEU A 13 19.68 8.08 -1.52
C LEU A 13 20.50 7.33 -2.60
N GLY A 14 21.82 7.51 -2.62
CA GLY A 14 22.73 6.73 -3.48
C GLY A 14 22.73 5.25 -3.12
N PHE A 15 22.66 4.92 -1.81
CA PHE A 15 22.56 3.54 -1.33
C PHE A 15 21.24 2.88 -1.72
N THR A 16 20.11 3.61 -1.74
CA THR A 16 18.85 3.08 -2.27
C THR A 16 18.85 2.83 -3.78
N GLY A 17 19.79 3.43 -4.53
CA GLY A 17 20.02 3.16 -5.95
C GLY A 17 20.94 1.96 -6.23
N CYS A 18 21.66 1.46 -5.21
CA CYS A 18 22.49 0.26 -5.34
C CYS A 18 21.61 -0.99 -5.26
N SER A 19 21.21 -1.53 -6.41
CA SER A 19 20.68 -2.90 -6.50
C SER A 19 21.78 -3.90 -6.10
N LEU A 20 21.78 -4.28 -4.82
CA LEU A 20 22.59 -5.37 -4.29
C LEU A 20 21.73 -6.65 -4.23
N PRO A 21 22.26 -7.83 -4.60
CA PRO A 21 21.54 -9.11 -4.57
C PRO A 21 20.89 -9.45 -3.21
N SER A 22 21.41 -8.88 -2.12
CA SER A 22 20.92 -9.01 -0.75
C SER A 22 19.63 -8.22 -0.47
N TYR A 23 19.35 -7.14 -1.22
CA TYR A 23 18.08 -6.43 -1.15
C TYR A 23 16.93 -7.30 -1.65
N ASP A 24 17.23 -8.20 -2.60
CA ASP A 24 16.23 -9.07 -3.21
C ASP A 24 15.57 -9.98 -2.16
N ARG A 25 16.34 -10.58 -1.24
CA ARG A 25 15.78 -11.42 -0.17
C ARG A 25 14.99 -10.62 0.87
N ALA A 26 15.50 -9.48 1.30
CA ALA A 26 14.80 -8.64 2.29
C ALA A 26 13.52 -8.05 1.70
N LEU A 27 13.56 -7.61 0.44
CA LEU A 27 12.42 -7.11 -0.31
C LEU A 27 11.42 -8.25 -0.58
N HIS A 28 11.89 -9.45 -0.92
CA HIS A 28 11.03 -10.63 -1.04
C HIS A 28 10.35 -10.94 0.29
N ALA A 29 11.09 -10.96 1.40
CA ALA A 29 10.55 -11.22 2.72
C ALA A 29 9.50 -10.18 3.11
N LEU A 30 9.77 -8.89 2.85
CA LEU A 30 8.82 -7.81 3.08
C LEU A 30 7.56 -7.99 2.22
N ARG A 31 7.72 -8.31 0.94
CA ARG A 31 6.61 -8.49 0.01
C ARG A 31 5.76 -9.70 0.36
N SER A 32 6.39 -10.81 0.76
CA SER A 32 5.72 -12.01 1.27
C SER A 32 5.01 -11.75 2.59
N TRP A 33 5.61 -10.97 3.49
CA TRP A 33 4.98 -10.60 4.75
C TRP A 33 3.80 -9.64 4.54
N LEU A 34 3.91 -8.69 3.61
CA LEU A 34 2.82 -7.81 3.22
C LEU A 34 1.68 -8.56 2.49
N ASP A 35 2.02 -9.58 1.70
CA ASP A 35 1.09 -10.53 1.07
C ASP A 35 0.54 -11.56 2.06
N SER A 36 0.27 -11.12 3.28
CA SER A 36 -0.40 -11.88 4.33
C SER A 36 -1.57 -11.08 4.88
N TRP A 37 -2.49 -11.76 5.56
CA TRP A 37 -3.62 -11.09 6.22
C TRP A 37 -3.18 -10.06 7.26
N ALA A 38 -2.08 -10.31 7.97
CA ALA A 38 -1.51 -9.35 8.92
C ALA A 38 -0.95 -8.10 8.20
N GLY A 39 -0.32 -8.30 7.03
CA GLY A 39 0.16 -7.21 6.18
C GLY A 39 -0.97 -6.33 5.66
N ILE A 40 -2.03 -6.96 5.12
CA ILE A 40 -3.26 -6.28 4.68
C ILE A 40 -3.90 -5.52 5.83
N GLY A 41 -4.01 -6.13 7.01
CA GLY A 41 -4.56 -5.49 8.22
C GLY A 41 -3.78 -4.24 8.64
N ARG A 42 -2.44 -4.25 8.52
CA ARG A 42 -1.63 -3.05 8.80
C ARG A 42 -1.89 -1.93 7.80
N VAL A 43 -2.09 -2.25 6.52
CA VAL A 43 -2.50 -1.23 5.52
C VAL A 43 -3.88 -0.69 5.88
N ALA A 44 -4.84 -1.54 6.19
CA ALA A 44 -6.18 -1.13 6.60
C ALA A 44 -6.16 -0.18 7.81
N VAL A 45 -5.41 -0.51 8.86
CA VAL A 45 -5.24 0.35 10.05
C VAL A 45 -4.57 1.69 9.69
N SER A 46 -3.58 1.66 8.81
CA SER A 46 -2.88 2.88 8.38
C SER A 46 -3.76 3.79 7.54
N MET A 47 -4.62 3.22 6.69
CA MET A 47 -5.61 3.95 5.89
C MET A 47 -6.74 4.50 6.77
N ALA A 48 -7.21 3.74 7.78
CA ALA A 48 -8.19 4.22 8.74
C ALA A 48 -7.69 5.46 9.51
N ARG A 49 -6.39 5.51 9.87
CA ARG A 49 -5.77 6.70 10.48
C ARG A 49 -5.72 7.91 9.55
N GLN A 50 -5.79 7.69 8.24
CA GLN A 50 -5.86 8.74 7.22
C GLN A 50 -7.31 9.09 6.86
N GLY A 51 -8.30 8.53 7.56
CA GLY A 51 -9.72 8.79 7.31
C GLY A 51 -10.28 7.97 6.15
N TYR A 52 -9.79 6.73 5.95
CA TYR A 52 -10.36 5.81 4.97
C TYR A 52 -10.77 4.45 5.55
N ASP A 53 -11.99 4.02 5.25
CA ASP A 53 -12.52 2.70 5.58
C ASP A 53 -12.33 1.73 4.41
N LEU A 54 -12.01 0.46 4.70
CA LEU A 54 -11.75 -0.58 3.70
C LEU A 54 -12.92 -1.56 3.57
N GLN A 55 -13.44 -1.72 2.36
CA GLN A 55 -14.18 -2.90 1.95
C GLN A 55 -13.28 -3.83 1.12
N LEU A 56 -13.13 -5.08 1.56
CA LEU A 56 -12.38 -6.11 0.84
C LEU A 56 -13.27 -7.32 0.58
N THR A 57 -13.56 -7.60 -0.69
CA THR A 57 -14.50 -8.64 -1.12
C THR A 57 -13.82 -9.68 -1.99
N ARG A 58 -14.00 -10.96 -1.65
CA ARG A 58 -13.57 -12.09 -2.48
C ARG A 58 -14.67 -12.47 -3.47
N TYR A 59 -14.29 -12.72 -4.72
CA TYR A 59 -15.15 -13.26 -5.77
C TYR A 59 -14.59 -14.61 -6.24
N ASP A 60 -14.58 -15.60 -5.35
CA ASP A 60 -14.07 -16.97 -5.59
C ASP A 60 -12.76 -17.01 -6.39
N GLU A 61 -12.78 -17.66 -7.56
CA GLU A 61 -11.64 -17.80 -8.47
C GLU A 61 -11.41 -16.56 -9.34
N LYS A 62 -12.38 -15.63 -9.39
CA LYS A 62 -12.31 -14.43 -10.24
C LYS A 62 -11.35 -13.40 -9.67
N GLY A 63 -11.20 -13.36 -8.35
CA GLY A 63 -10.21 -12.52 -7.67
C GLY A 63 -10.79 -11.75 -6.50
N TRP A 64 -10.21 -10.58 -6.25
CA TRP A 64 -10.48 -9.73 -5.10
C TRP A 64 -10.76 -8.31 -5.54
N ARG A 65 -11.75 -7.67 -4.91
CA ARG A 65 -11.99 -6.24 -4.99
C ARG A 65 -11.67 -5.60 -3.65
N ALA A 66 -10.81 -4.60 -3.65
CA ALA A 66 -10.65 -3.68 -2.54
C ALA A 66 -11.23 -2.32 -2.92
N THR A 67 -11.91 -1.68 -1.98
CA THR A 67 -12.44 -0.33 -2.15
C THR A 67 -12.23 0.45 -0.86
N PHE A 68 -11.60 1.62 -0.96
CA PHE A 68 -11.43 2.57 0.13
C PHE A 68 -12.41 3.71 -0.01
N TYR A 69 -13.05 4.06 1.10
CA TYR A 69 -14.05 5.11 1.21
C TYR A 69 -13.59 6.12 2.25
N THR A 70 -13.93 7.39 2.10
CA THR A 70 -13.73 8.36 3.18
C THR A 70 -14.52 7.94 4.42
N THR A 71 -13.87 7.88 5.57
CA THR A 71 -14.49 7.52 6.85
C THR A 71 -15.58 8.54 7.20
N GLY A 72 -16.70 8.06 7.75
CA GLY A 72 -17.83 8.91 8.17
C GLY A 72 -18.83 9.25 7.07
N THR A 73 -18.53 8.92 5.80
CA THR A 73 -19.56 8.73 4.77
C THR A 73 -19.94 7.25 4.74
N GLU A 74 -21.23 6.94 4.61
CA GLU A 74 -21.65 5.56 4.29
C GLU A 74 -20.85 5.04 3.09
N HIS A 75 -20.69 3.71 2.97
CA HIS A 75 -20.02 3.02 1.85
C HIS A 75 -20.79 3.18 0.52
N SER A 76 -21.10 4.42 0.17
CA SER A 76 -21.81 4.88 -1.00
C SER A 76 -20.88 4.87 -2.21
N PRO A 77 -21.39 4.60 -3.42
CA PRO A 77 -20.58 4.61 -4.64
C PRO A 77 -19.85 5.94 -4.89
N THR A 78 -20.44 7.06 -4.48
CA THR A 78 -19.88 8.41 -4.63
C THR A 78 -18.78 8.75 -3.62
N SER A 79 -18.69 8.04 -2.50
CA SER A 79 -17.63 8.19 -1.49
C SER A 79 -16.44 7.25 -1.72
N ALA A 80 -16.51 6.36 -2.72
CA ALA A 80 -15.41 5.49 -3.08
C ALA A 80 -14.24 6.30 -3.68
N THR A 81 -13.17 6.46 -2.91
CA THR A 81 -11.99 7.24 -3.31
C THR A 81 -11.04 6.39 -4.14
N GLY A 82 -10.80 5.15 -3.73
CA GLY A 82 -9.89 4.22 -4.39
C GLY A 82 -10.50 2.83 -4.58
N THR A 83 -10.26 2.19 -5.72
CA THR A 83 -10.73 0.83 -6.01
C THR A 83 -9.65 0.03 -6.73
N GLY A 84 -9.57 -1.26 -6.45
CA GLY A 84 -8.59 -2.16 -7.05
C GLY A 84 -9.18 -3.56 -7.22
N TRP A 85 -9.09 -4.09 -8.44
CA TRP A 85 -9.40 -5.48 -8.76
C TRP A 85 -8.13 -6.24 -9.11
N GLU A 86 -7.82 -7.30 -8.38
CA GLU A 86 -6.60 -8.09 -8.60
C GLU A 86 -6.81 -9.56 -8.22
N ARG A 87 -5.88 -10.43 -8.64
CA ARG A 87 -5.90 -11.87 -8.33
C ARG A 87 -5.68 -12.19 -6.85
N THR A 88 -4.95 -11.34 -6.13
CA THR A 88 -4.63 -11.53 -4.70
C THR A 88 -5.21 -10.38 -3.87
N PRO A 89 -5.61 -10.65 -2.61
CA PRO A 89 -6.19 -9.61 -1.75
C PRO A 89 -5.18 -8.49 -1.46
N TRP A 90 -3.89 -8.83 -1.36
CA TRP A 90 -2.80 -7.88 -1.18
C TRP A 90 -2.69 -6.89 -2.32
N ARG A 91 -2.63 -7.38 -3.57
CA ARG A 91 -2.51 -6.52 -4.75
C ARG A 91 -3.75 -5.64 -4.91
N ALA A 92 -4.94 -6.18 -4.66
CA ALA A 92 -6.18 -5.41 -4.71
C ALA A 92 -6.14 -4.26 -3.71
N THR A 93 -5.76 -4.56 -2.46
CA THR A 93 -5.66 -3.57 -1.38
C THR A 93 -4.60 -2.51 -1.67
N GLN A 94 -3.40 -2.90 -2.14
CA GLN A 94 -2.36 -1.95 -2.52
C GLN A 94 -2.81 -1.00 -3.62
N ARG A 95 -3.42 -1.55 -4.67
CA ARG A 95 -3.91 -0.77 -5.80
C ARG A 95 -4.98 0.23 -5.36
N ALA A 96 -5.95 -0.22 -4.58
CA ALA A 96 -7.01 0.65 -4.07
C ALA A 96 -6.46 1.74 -3.13
N ALA A 97 -5.50 1.41 -2.26
CA ALA A 97 -4.88 2.37 -1.35
C ALA A 97 -4.10 3.43 -2.11
N TRP A 98 -3.31 3.02 -3.11
CA TRP A 98 -2.57 3.94 -3.97
C TRP A 98 -3.49 4.90 -4.71
N GLU A 99 -4.57 4.39 -5.30
CA GLU A 99 -5.58 5.22 -5.99
C GLU A 99 -6.27 6.21 -5.04
N ALA A 100 -6.57 5.79 -3.80
CA ALA A 100 -7.18 6.67 -2.80
C ALA A 100 -6.23 7.80 -2.40
N LEU A 101 -4.96 7.48 -2.10
CA LEU A 101 -3.96 8.46 -1.67
C LEU A 101 -3.57 9.46 -2.76
N LYS A 102 -3.65 9.07 -4.05
CA LYS A 102 -3.38 10.01 -5.16
C LYS A 102 -4.49 11.03 -5.40
N LYS A 103 -5.71 10.75 -4.93
CA LYS A 103 -6.87 11.63 -5.09
C LYS A 103 -7.18 12.45 -3.84
N ALA A 104 -6.45 12.19 -2.75
CA ALA A 104 -6.48 12.95 -1.50
C ALA A 104 -5.84 14.33 -1.67
#